data_AF-A0A1G3KZY8-F1
#
_entry.id   AF-A0A1G3KZY8-F1
#
_cell.length_a   1.000
_cell.length_b   1.000
_cell.length_c   1.000
_cell.angle_alpha   90.00
_cell.angle_beta   90.00
_cell.angle_gamma   90.00
#
_symmetry.space_group_name_H-M   'P 1'
#
loop_
_entity.id
_entity.type
_entity.pdbx_description
1 polymer ?
#
loop_
_entity_poly.entity_id
_entity_poly.type
_entity_poly.pdbx_seq_one_letter_code
_entity_poly.pdbx_strand_id
1 'polypeptide(L)'
;MGISNTAQFEFHFGSWVGIQEKTILYKTLPEVEKITSQKLLFIAGEKEEDSLIEKLDKNKYNILVLKGGHHFGGNYKEIGKLINKWIE
;
A
#
# COMPACT_ATOMS: atom_id res chain seq x y z
N MET A 1 11.31 -1.95 39.73
CA MET A 1 10.35 -1.67 38.64
C MET A 1 11.08 -1.91 37.34
N GLY A 2 10.72 -2.94 36.57
CA GLY A 2 11.41 -3.33 35.33
C GLY A 2 10.50 -3.18 34.11
N ILE A 3 11.08 -2.93 32.95
CA ILE A 3 10.37 -2.90 31.66
C ILE A 3 10.02 -4.33 31.24
N SER A 4 8.88 -4.50 30.57
CA SER A 4 8.45 -5.77 29.98
C SER A 4 9.49 -6.32 28.99
N ASN A 5 9.62 -7.65 28.91
CA ASN A 5 10.48 -8.30 27.90
C ASN A 5 9.89 -8.28 26.49
N THR A 6 8.63 -7.89 26.33
CA THR A 6 7.93 -7.91 25.04
C THR A 6 7.15 -6.62 24.82
N ALA A 7 7.06 -6.23 23.55
CA ALA A 7 6.17 -5.21 23.03
C ALA A 7 5.30 -5.82 21.92
N GLN A 8 4.04 -5.38 21.82
CA GLN A 8 3.13 -5.86 20.77
C GLN A 8 3.30 -5.11 19.45
N PHE A 9 3.81 -3.87 19.49
CA PHE A 9 4.04 -3.03 18.31
C PHE A 9 5.11 -1.95 18.60
N GLU A 10 5.64 -1.38 17.52
CA GLU A 10 6.53 -0.22 17.52
C GLU A 10 5.91 0.86 16.63
N PHE A 11 6.11 2.13 16.99
CA PHE A 11 5.77 3.27 16.15
C PHE A 11 6.82 4.36 16.31
N HIS A 12 7.01 5.16 15.26
CA HIS A 12 7.95 6.28 15.27
C HIS A 12 7.16 7.58 15.32
N PHE A 13 7.22 8.29 16.45
CA PHE A 13 6.52 9.56 16.62
C PHE A 13 6.91 10.60 15.55
N GLY A 14 8.18 10.61 15.11
CA GLY A 14 8.66 11.46 14.03
C GLY A 14 7.86 11.32 12.74
N SER A 15 7.42 10.10 12.40
CA SER A 15 6.58 9.81 11.23
C SER A 15 5.20 10.47 11.31
N TRP A 16 4.70 10.78 12.50
CA TRP A 16 3.40 11.46 12.69
C TRP A 16 3.54 12.98 12.68
N VAL A 17 4.65 13.51 13.20
CA VAL A 17 4.87 14.97 13.26
C VAL A 17 5.66 15.51 12.06
N GLY A 18 5.81 14.72 11.00
CA GLY A 18 6.47 15.13 9.76
C GLY A 18 8.00 15.24 9.85
N ILE A 19 8.61 14.72 10.90
CA ILE A 19 10.06 14.62 11.04
C ILE A 19 10.48 13.31 10.36
N GLN A 20 10.71 13.39 9.04
CA GLN A 20 11.25 12.27 8.28
C GLN A 20 12.77 12.25 8.39
N GLU A 21 13.31 11.37 9.23
CA GLU A 21 14.69 10.95 9.09
C GLU A 21 14.81 10.03 7.88
N LYS A 22 15.52 10.46 6.83
CA LYS A 22 15.78 9.66 5.62
C LYS A 22 16.45 8.30 5.89
N THR A 23 16.99 8.11 7.10
CA THR A 23 17.73 6.93 7.55
C THR A 23 16.86 5.74 7.92
N ILE A 24 15.55 5.92 8.20
CA ILE A 24 14.65 4.82 8.60
C ILE A 24 13.45 4.75 7.66
N LEU A 25 13.67 4.23 6.44
CA LEU A 25 12.59 3.90 5.51
C LEU A 25 12.40 2.39 5.45
N TYR A 26 11.26 1.91 5.95
CA TYR A 26 10.89 0.50 5.86
C TYR A 26 10.34 0.19 4.47
N LYS A 27 10.82 -0.90 3.86
CA LYS A 27 10.34 -1.35 2.55
C LYS A 27 8.96 -2.00 2.71
N THR A 28 7.99 -1.59 1.91
CA THR A 28 6.62 -2.12 1.94
C THR A 28 6.47 -3.46 1.21
N LEU A 29 7.27 -3.71 0.16
CA LEU A 29 7.18 -4.93 -0.65
C LEU A 29 7.28 -6.24 0.17
N PRO A 30 8.28 -6.41 1.07
CA PRO A 30 8.40 -7.64 1.84
C PRO A 30 7.20 -7.89 2.76
N GLU A 31 6.55 -6.84 3.26
CA GLU A 31 5.36 -6.97 4.11
C GLU A 31 4.13 -7.36 3.28
N VAL A 32 4.00 -6.82 2.06
CA VAL A 32 2.98 -7.25 1.09
C VAL A 32 3.16 -8.72 0.71
N GLU A 33 4.39 -9.19 0.55
CA GLU A 33 4.69 -10.57 0.18
C GLU A 33 4.31 -11.59 1.26
N LYS A 34 4.31 -11.18 2.54
CA LYS A 34 3.88 -12.01 3.67
C LYS A 34 2.37 -12.25 3.71
N ILE A 35 1.58 -11.43 3.02
CA ILE A 35 0.12 -11.61 2.95
C ILE A 35 -0.17 -12.73 1.95
N THR A 36 -0.37 -13.95 2.46
CA THR A 36 -0.57 -15.15 1.64
C THR A 36 -1.98 -15.73 1.73
N SER A 37 -2.75 -15.39 2.77
CA SER A 37 -4.08 -15.94 3.03
C SER A 37 -5.22 -15.19 2.34
N GLN A 38 -4.92 -14.13 1.58
CA GLN A 38 -5.90 -13.21 1.02
C GLN A 38 -5.59 -12.93 -0.44
N LYS A 39 -6.65 -12.79 -1.25
CA LYS A 39 -6.51 -12.21 -2.59
C LYS A 39 -6.32 -10.71 -2.43
N LEU A 40 -5.25 -10.18 -3.00
CA LEU A 40 -4.98 -8.74 -3.01
C LEU A 40 -5.33 -8.14 -4.38
N LEU A 41 -6.00 -6.99 -4.35
CA LEU A 41 -6.21 -6.10 -5.49
C LEU A 41 -5.40 -4.83 -5.27
N PHE A 42 -4.56 -4.50 -6.24
CA PHE A 42 -3.81 -3.26 -6.30
C PHE A 42 -4.40 -2.36 -7.39
N ILE A 43 -4.62 -1.08 -7.07
CA ILE A 43 -5.17 -0.09 -8.00
C ILE A 43 -4.20 1.09 -8.07
N ALA A 44 -3.87 1.53 -9.28
CA ALA A 44 -2.93 2.63 -9.53
C ALA A 44 -3.43 3.58 -10.63
N GLY A 45 -2.97 4.82 -10.61
CA GLY A 45 -3.08 5.72 -11.75
C GLY A 45 -1.96 5.46 -12.76
N GLU A 46 -2.23 5.62 -14.06
CA GLU A 46 -1.23 5.49 -15.15
C GLU A 46 -0.05 6.47 -15.02
N LYS A 47 -0.26 7.59 -14.31
CA LYS A 47 0.74 8.64 -14.04
C LYS A 47 1.33 8.53 -12.63
N GLU A 48 1.08 7.43 -11.92
CA GLU A 48 1.64 7.20 -10.59
C GLU A 48 3.03 6.55 -10.72
N GLU A 49 4.07 7.32 -10.42
CA GLU A 49 5.47 6.90 -10.58
C GLU A 49 6.12 6.46 -9.26
N ASP A 50 5.53 6.82 -8.11
CA ASP A 50 6.07 6.50 -6.78
C ASP A 50 5.17 5.50 -6.04
N SER A 51 4.94 4.35 -6.68
CA SER A 51 4.14 3.28 -6.09
C SER A 51 4.80 1.92 -6.24
N LEU A 52 4.30 0.97 -5.45
CA LEU A 52 4.79 -0.41 -5.47
C LEU A 52 4.43 -1.16 -6.77
N ILE A 53 3.54 -0.61 -7.59
CA ILE A 53 2.86 -1.31 -8.68
C ILE A 53 3.82 -1.89 -9.72
N GLU A 54 4.90 -1.19 -10.03
CA GLU A 54 5.91 -1.66 -10.98
C GLU A 54 6.72 -2.86 -10.46
N LYS A 55 6.77 -3.05 -9.14
CA LYS A 55 7.57 -4.09 -8.47
C LYS A 55 6.74 -5.33 -8.14
N LEU A 56 5.42 -5.30 -8.34
CA LEU A 56 4.54 -6.41 -8.04
C LEU A 56 4.57 -7.45 -9.17
N ASP A 57 4.61 -8.73 -8.78
CA ASP A 57 4.45 -9.84 -9.72
C ASP A 57 3.01 -9.91 -10.22
N LYS A 58 2.81 -9.60 -11.51
CA LYS A 58 1.52 -9.63 -12.21
C LYS A 58 0.90 -11.03 -12.30
N ASN A 59 1.69 -12.09 -12.11
CA ASN A 59 1.18 -13.46 -12.05
C ASN A 59 0.65 -13.82 -10.66
N LYS A 60 1.13 -13.13 -9.62
CA LYS A 60 0.75 -13.37 -8.22
C LYS A 60 -0.39 -12.45 -7.75
N TYR A 61 -0.42 -11.22 -8.24
CA TYR A 61 -1.31 -10.18 -7.73
C TYR A 61 -2.28 -9.65 -8.80
N ASN A 62 -3.49 -9.29 -8.39
CA ASN A 62 -4.45 -8.60 -9.26
C ASN A 62 -4.08 -7.11 -9.29
N ILE A 63 -3.80 -6.58 -10.46
CA ILE A 63 -3.34 -5.19 -10.64
C ILE A 63 -4.23 -4.50 -11.66
N LEU A 64 -4.78 -3.34 -11.28
CA LEU A 64 -5.61 -2.51 -12.12
C LEU A 64 -5.00 -1.11 -12.25
N VAL A 65 -4.70 -0.70 -13.48
CA VAL A 65 -4.17 0.63 -13.77
C VAL A 65 -5.28 1.46 -14.45
N LEU A 66 -5.58 2.62 -13.88
CA LEU A 66 -6.62 3.54 -14.33
C LEU A 66 -6.01 4.83 -14.86
N LYS A 67 -6.76 5.60 -15.66
CA LYS A 67 -6.30 6.93 -16.12
C LYS A 67 -6.08 7.89 -14.95
N GLY A 68 -5.13 8.82 -15.12
CA GLY A 68 -4.77 9.83 -14.11
C GLY A 68 -3.59 9.44 -13.21
N GLY A 69 -3.29 10.27 -12.20
CA GLY A 69 -2.24 10.01 -11.20
C GLY A 69 -2.82 9.54 -9.87
N HIS A 70 -2.19 9.93 -8.75
CA HIS A 70 -2.58 9.55 -7.38
C HIS A 70 -4.07 9.67 -7.05
N HIS A 71 -4.75 10.70 -7.59
CA HIS A 71 -6.19 10.93 -7.37
C HIS A 71 -7.09 10.39 -8.49
N PHE A 72 -6.56 9.59 -9.42
CA PHE A 72 -7.31 8.94 -10.51
C PHE A 72 -8.15 9.90 -11.36
N GLY A 73 -7.68 11.15 -11.51
CA GLY A 73 -8.41 12.22 -12.21
C GLY A 73 -9.74 12.61 -11.55
N GLY A 74 -9.94 12.29 -10.27
CA GLY A 74 -11.19 12.55 -9.54
C GLY A 74 -12.31 11.54 -9.80
N ASN A 75 -12.05 10.45 -10.53
CA ASN A 75 -13.08 9.49 -10.93
C ASN A 75 -13.36 8.41 -9.87
N TYR A 76 -13.69 8.83 -8.65
CA TYR A 76 -13.91 7.92 -7.52
C TYR A 76 -15.12 7.00 -7.70
N LYS A 77 -16.14 7.43 -8.45
CA LYS A 77 -17.32 6.61 -8.76
C LYS A 77 -16.95 5.35 -9.54
N GLU A 78 -16.01 5.47 -10.47
CA GLU A 78 -15.55 4.32 -11.26
C GLU A 78 -14.75 3.33 -10.41
N ILE A 79 -13.90 3.84 -9.51
CA ILE A 79 -13.16 2.99 -8.56
C ILE A 79 -14.14 2.18 -7.70
N GLY A 80 -15.19 2.80 -7.17
CA GLY A 80 -16.18 2.11 -6.36
C GLY A 80 -16.89 0.97 -7.12
N LYS A 81 -17.24 1.19 -8.38
CA LYS A 81 -17.83 0.12 -9.23
C LYS A 81 -16.85 -1.03 -9.46
N LEU A 82 -15.59 -0.74 -9.72
CA LEU A 82 -14.55 -1.73 -9.96
C LEU A 82 -14.30 -2.59 -8.71
N ILE A 83 -14.26 -1.96 -7.54
CA ILE A 83 -14.12 -2.68 -6.26
C ILE A 83 -15.32 -3.58 -6.01
N ASN A 84 -16.55 -3.07 -6.18
CA ASN A 84 -17.76 -3.89 -6.00
C ASN A 84 -17.73 -5.12 -6.91
N LYS A 85 -17.40 -4.94 -8.19
CA LYS A 85 -17.27 -6.04 -9.16
C LYS A 85 -16.18 -7.05 -8.79
N TRP A 86 -15.13 -6.64 -8.08
CA TRP A 86 -14.04 -7.53 -7.68
C TRP A 86 -14.36 -8.36 -6.43
N ILE A 87 -15.22 -7.84 -5.55
CA ILE A 87 -15.62 -8.50 -4.31
C ILE A 87 -16.76 -9.51 -4.54
N GLU A 88 -17.58 -9.30 -5.58
CA GLU A 88 -18.57 -10.27 -6.09
C GLU A 88 -17.91 -11.56 -6.62
#